data_AF-A0A382BAG1-F1
#
_entry.id   AF-A0A382BAG1-F1
#
_cell.length_a   1.000
_cell.length_b   1.000
_cell.length_c   1.000
_cell.angle_alpha   90.00
_cell.angle_beta   90.00
_cell.angle_gamma   90.00
#
_symmetry.space_group_name_H-M   'P 1'
#
loop_
_entity.id
_entity.type
_entity.pdbx_description
1 polymer ?
#
loop_
_entity_poly.entity_id
_entity_poly.type
_entity_poly.pdbx_seq_one_letter_code
_entity_poly.pdbx_strand_id
1 'polypeptide(L)'
;MVANDRQIDLPGGTFLMGNEVGAYPSDGEGPVRPVHLAPFAISSTAVTTTEFAAFVDATGHRTLAEEDGWSFVFAGHLPDNFDETRGVVGAEWWRQVFGANWRNPEGPHSDLDGRGDHPVVHVSWFDAVAFAEWVGGRLPTEAEWEFVARGGL
;
A
#
# COMPACT_ATOMS: atom_id res chain seq x y z
N MET A 1 6.99 5.05 19.95
CA MET A 1 6.40 5.87 18.87
C MET A 1 7.31 5.68 17.67
N VAL A 2 7.01 4.71 16.79
CA VAL A 2 7.98 4.14 15.83
C VAL A 2 7.87 4.77 14.43
N ALA A 3 6.70 5.30 14.04
CA ALA A 3 6.43 5.73 12.67
C ALA A 3 6.98 7.13 12.28
N ASN A 4 7.33 7.98 13.25
CA ASN A 4 7.76 9.36 12.96
C ASN A 4 9.23 9.54 12.60
N ASP A 5 10.06 8.49 12.72
CA ASP A 5 11.52 8.62 12.57
C ASP A 5 12.00 8.63 11.10
N ARG A 6 11.06 8.51 10.14
CA ARG A 6 11.35 8.38 8.70
C ARG A 6 10.59 9.36 7.82
N GLN A 7 9.93 10.36 8.40
CA GLN A 7 9.29 11.42 7.63
C GLN A 7 10.33 12.41 7.10
N ILE A 8 10.12 12.87 5.87
CA ILE A 8 10.92 13.91 5.22
C ILE A 8 10.02 15.13 5.05
N ASP A 9 10.47 16.27 5.57
CA ASP A 9 9.83 17.56 5.33
C ASP A 9 10.17 18.06 3.92
N LEU A 10 9.14 18.41 3.16
CA LEU A 10 9.25 18.95 1.82
C LEU A 10 8.72 20.39 1.80
N PRO A 11 9.44 21.33 1.17
CA PRO A 11 9.00 22.72 1.08
C PRO A 11 7.76 22.92 0.20
N GLY A 12 7.28 21.87 -0.47
CA GLY A 12 6.28 21.99 -1.53
C GLY A 12 6.87 22.70 -2.76
N GLY A 13 6.00 23.22 -3.61
CA GLY A 13 6.39 23.89 -4.85
C GLY A 13 5.43 23.63 -5.98
N THR A 14 5.84 24.02 -7.19
CA THR A 14 5.08 23.76 -8.42
C THR A 14 5.82 22.74 -9.27
N PHE A 15 5.10 21.74 -9.78
CA PHE A 15 5.63 20.74 -10.71
C PHE A 15 4.63 20.45 -11.82
N LEU A 16 5.09 19.76 -12.87
CA LEU A 16 4.24 19.24 -13.94
C LEU A 16 3.80 17.81 -13.59
N MET A 17 2.53 17.67 -13.23
CA MET A 17 1.91 16.38 -12.90
C MET A 17 1.33 15.72 -14.14
N GLY A 18 1.40 14.40 -14.23
CA GLY A 18 0.82 13.58 -15.29
C GLY A 18 1.81 13.14 -16.37
N ASN A 19 1.29 12.41 -17.37
CA ASN A 19 2.06 11.84 -18.47
C ASN A 19 1.27 11.90 -19.79
N GLU A 20 1.98 12.21 -20.88
CA GLU A 20 1.42 12.26 -22.25
C GLU A 20 1.87 11.08 -23.13
N VAL A 21 2.81 10.25 -22.66
CA VAL A 21 3.50 9.27 -23.51
C VAL A 21 3.26 7.85 -23.00
N GLY A 22 2.71 6.99 -23.86
CA GLY A 22 2.56 5.57 -23.55
C GLY A 22 1.46 5.24 -22.53
N ALA A 23 0.57 6.18 -22.24
CA ALA A 23 -0.54 6.01 -21.32
C ALA A 23 -1.72 5.24 -21.96
N TYR A 24 -2.38 4.39 -21.19
CA TYR A 24 -3.69 3.86 -21.58
C TYR A 24 -4.75 4.96 -21.40
N PRO A 25 -5.62 5.22 -22.41
CA PRO A 25 -6.61 6.30 -22.32
C PRO A 25 -7.58 6.20 -21.13
N SER A 26 -7.84 4.98 -20.64
CA SER A 26 -8.71 4.74 -19.49
C SER A 26 -8.14 5.21 -18.16
N ASP A 27 -6.81 5.34 -18.07
CA ASP A 27 -6.11 5.52 -16.80
C ASP A 27 -6.00 7.00 -16.42
N GLY A 28 -6.26 7.91 -17.37
CA GLY A 28 -6.34 9.34 -17.09
C GLY A 28 -5.01 9.97 -16.67
N GLU A 29 -3.87 9.41 -17.09
CA GLU A 29 -2.54 9.92 -16.71
C GLU A 29 -2.28 11.37 -17.20
N GLY A 30 -2.91 11.76 -18.30
CA GLY A 30 -2.84 13.10 -18.87
C GLY A 30 -4.08 13.96 -18.60
N PRO A 31 -4.07 15.24 -19.01
CA PRO A 31 -2.91 15.93 -19.56
C PRO A 31 -1.88 16.29 -18.49
N VAL A 32 -0.65 16.52 -18.94
CA VAL A 32 0.38 17.15 -18.12
C VAL A 32 -0.08 18.56 -17.74
N ARG A 33 -0.06 18.85 -16.43
CA ARG A 33 -0.61 20.10 -15.89
C ARG A 33 0.22 20.62 -14.72
N PRO A 34 0.36 21.95 -14.56
CA PRO A 34 1.02 22.53 -13.40
C PRO A 34 0.17 22.31 -12.15
N VAL A 35 0.78 21.77 -11.10
CA VAL A 35 0.16 21.62 -9.77
C VAL A 35 1.04 22.31 -8.74
N HIS A 36 0.42 23.08 -7.85
CA HIS A 36 1.08 23.76 -6.74
C HIS A 36 0.74 23.09 -5.42
N LEU A 37 1.77 22.76 -4.64
CA LEU A 37 1.66 22.13 -3.33
C LEU A 37 2.25 23.03 -2.25
N ALA A 38 1.53 23.15 -1.14
CA ALA A 38 2.07 23.71 0.10
C ALA A 38 3.13 22.76 0.71
N PRO A 39 3.95 23.23 1.68
CA PRO A 39 4.84 22.35 2.42
C PRO A 39 4.09 21.20 3.10
N PHE A 40 4.69 20.01 3.09
CA PHE A 40 4.13 18.80 3.71
C PHE A 40 5.27 17.84 4.11
N ALA A 41 4.95 16.84 4.92
CA ALA A 41 5.86 15.75 5.26
C ALA A 41 5.35 14.44 4.68
N ILE A 42 6.26 13.55 4.29
CA ILE A 42 5.91 12.20 3.82
C ILE A 42 6.91 11.17 4.32
N SER A 43 6.44 9.94 4.56
CA SER A 43 7.32 8.82 4.88
C SER A 43 8.25 8.49 3.71
N SER A 44 9.54 8.29 4.00
CA SER A 44 10.57 7.93 3.02
C SER A 44 10.47 6.48 2.51
N THR A 45 9.73 5.63 3.21
CA THR A 45 9.42 4.26 2.82
C THR A 45 7.92 4.02 2.92
N ALA A 46 7.43 2.97 2.26
CA ALA A 46 6.13 2.40 2.59
C ALA A 46 6.09 1.96 4.07
N VAL A 47 4.88 1.87 4.63
CA VAL A 47 4.68 1.35 5.98
C VAL A 47 5.11 -0.11 6.03
N THR A 48 5.98 -0.44 6.97
CA THR A 48 6.53 -1.78 7.12
C THR A 48 5.59 -2.69 7.91
N THR A 49 5.78 -4.00 7.76
CA THR A 49 5.11 -5.01 8.60
C THR A 49 5.30 -4.74 10.09
N THR A 50 6.51 -4.34 10.52
CA THR A 50 6.81 -4.05 11.93
C THR A 50 6.04 -2.84 12.45
N GLU A 51 5.96 -1.76 11.66
CA GLU A 51 5.20 -0.57 12.03
C GLU A 51 3.70 -0.87 12.11
N PHE A 52 3.16 -1.60 11.14
CA PHE A 52 1.76 -2.00 11.14
C PHE A 52 1.42 -2.96 12.28
N ALA A 53 2.32 -3.88 12.64
CA ALA A 53 2.15 -4.74 13.80
C ALA A 53 2.06 -3.93 15.10
N ALA A 54 2.90 -2.91 15.27
CA ALA A 54 2.83 -2.01 16.43
C ALA A 54 1.49 -1.26 16.52
N PHE A 55 0.93 -0.85 15.38
CA PHE A 55 -0.41 -0.27 15.30
C PHE A 55 -1.49 -1.27 15.74
N VAL A 56 -1.48 -2.48 15.19
CA VAL A 56 -2.47 -3.51 15.53
C VAL A 56 -2.36 -3.90 17.01
N ASP A 57 -1.16 -4.08 17.54
CA ASP A 57 -0.96 -4.44 18.95
C ASP A 57 -1.43 -3.33 19.91
N ALA A 58 -1.29 -2.06 19.51
CA ALA A 58 -1.71 -0.92 20.32
C ALA A 58 -3.23 -0.66 20.28
N THR A 59 -3.92 -1.02 19.19
CA THR A 59 -5.30 -0.62 18.93
C THR A 59 -6.29 -1.77 18.91
N GLY A 60 -5.81 -3.01 18.71
CA GLY A 60 -6.65 -4.17 18.41
C GLY A 60 -7.29 -4.12 17.03
N HIS A 61 -6.78 -3.29 16.11
CA HIS A 61 -7.31 -3.16 14.74
C HIS A 61 -7.34 -4.50 14.02
N ARG A 62 -8.45 -4.80 13.35
CA ARG A 62 -8.60 -5.94 12.45
C ARG A 62 -8.76 -5.43 11.04
N THR A 63 -7.99 -5.96 10.10
CA THR A 63 -8.05 -5.47 8.72
C THR A 63 -9.28 -5.98 7.99
N LEU A 64 -9.66 -5.30 6.90
CA LEU A 64 -10.77 -5.75 6.06
C LEU A 64 -10.55 -7.19 5.55
N ALA A 65 -9.31 -7.57 5.22
CA ALA A 65 -8.99 -8.95 4.82
C ALA A 65 -9.23 -9.97 5.96
N GLU A 66 -9.00 -9.59 7.21
CA GLU A 66 -9.31 -10.43 8.38
C GLU A 66 -10.82 -10.50 8.66
N GLU A 67 -11.58 -9.45 8.33
CA GLU A 67 -13.04 -9.42 8.46
C GLU A 67 -13.74 -10.23 7.37
N ASP A 68 -13.33 -10.05 6.11
CA ASP A 68 -13.83 -10.82 4.97
C ASP A 68 -13.32 -12.27 4.98
N GLY A 69 -12.19 -12.52 5.65
CA GLY A 69 -11.59 -13.84 5.82
C GLY A 69 -10.77 -14.31 4.61
N TRP A 70 -10.45 -13.43 3.67
CA TRP A 70 -9.65 -13.73 2.49
C TRP A 70 -9.02 -12.47 1.90
N SER A 71 -8.00 -12.66 1.05
CA SER A 71 -7.46 -11.61 0.19
C SER A 71 -6.96 -12.22 -1.14
N PHE A 72 -6.62 -11.36 -2.11
CA PHE A 72 -5.92 -11.78 -3.31
C PHE A 72 -4.45 -12.09 -3.05
N VAL A 73 -3.97 -13.22 -3.60
CA VAL A 73 -2.56 -13.63 -3.62
C VAL A 73 -2.16 -13.90 -5.08
N PHE A 74 -0.93 -13.52 -5.45
CA PHE A 74 -0.40 -13.81 -6.76
C PHE A 74 -0.13 -15.32 -6.91
N ALA A 75 -0.59 -15.93 -8.00
CA ALA A 75 -0.52 -17.38 -8.21
C ALA A 75 0.91 -17.93 -8.13
N GLY A 76 1.91 -17.17 -8.58
CA GLY A 76 3.32 -17.59 -8.52
C GLY A 76 3.91 -17.66 -7.10
N HIS A 77 3.20 -17.19 -6.08
CA HIS A 77 3.60 -17.35 -4.67
C HIS A 77 2.90 -18.52 -3.98
N LEU A 78 1.94 -19.17 -4.64
CA LEU A 78 1.24 -20.32 -4.08
C LEU A 78 2.03 -21.61 -4.35
N PRO A 79 2.05 -22.58 -3.43
CA PRO A 79 2.60 -23.91 -3.67
C PRO A 79 1.96 -24.58 -4.89
N ASP A 80 2.73 -25.39 -5.63
CA ASP A 80 2.21 -26.13 -6.81
C ASP A 80 1.05 -27.07 -6.45
N ASN A 81 0.98 -27.53 -5.20
CA ASN A 81 -0.06 -28.39 -4.66
C ASN A 81 -1.14 -27.62 -3.88
N PHE A 82 -1.24 -26.30 -4.03
CA PHE A 82 -2.27 -25.51 -3.37
C PHE A 82 -3.65 -25.85 -3.92
N ASP A 83 -4.67 -25.80 -3.04
CA ASP A 83 -6.04 -26.10 -3.42
C ASP A 83 -6.56 -25.17 -4.53
N GLU A 84 -7.56 -25.64 -5.28
CA GLU A 84 -8.17 -24.84 -6.33
C GLU A 84 -8.79 -23.56 -5.76
N THR A 85 -8.45 -22.43 -6.37
CA THR A 85 -8.91 -21.09 -5.98
C THR A 85 -9.75 -20.45 -7.08
N ARG A 86 -10.45 -19.35 -6.78
CA ARG A 86 -11.08 -18.52 -7.81
C ARG A 86 -10.08 -17.48 -8.32
N GLY A 87 -10.09 -17.23 -9.63
CA GLY A 87 -9.30 -16.18 -10.28
C GLY A 87 -10.15 -14.96 -10.66
N VAL A 88 -9.52 -13.79 -10.74
CA VAL A 88 -10.16 -12.59 -11.31
C VAL A 88 -10.24 -12.74 -12.84
N VAL A 89 -11.40 -12.50 -13.43
CA VAL A 89 -11.59 -12.57 -14.89
C VAL A 89 -10.73 -11.50 -15.57
N GLY A 90 -9.87 -11.91 -16.51
CA GLY A 90 -8.92 -11.03 -17.19
C GLY A 90 -7.64 -10.74 -16.41
N ALA A 91 -7.50 -11.30 -15.21
CA ALA A 91 -6.29 -11.27 -14.40
C ALA A 91 -6.18 -12.55 -13.56
N GLU A 92 -6.28 -13.71 -14.21
CA GLU A 92 -6.48 -15.02 -13.56
C GLU A 92 -5.32 -15.43 -12.63
N TRP A 93 -4.17 -14.75 -12.74
CA TRP A 93 -3.03 -14.89 -11.83
C TRP A 93 -3.28 -14.29 -10.43
N TRP A 94 -4.34 -13.51 -10.23
CA TRP A 94 -4.79 -13.09 -8.90
C TRP A 94 -5.81 -14.07 -8.34
N ARG A 95 -5.45 -14.72 -7.24
CA ARG A 95 -6.20 -15.84 -6.65
C ARG A 95 -6.87 -15.41 -5.35
N GLN A 96 -8.16 -15.69 -5.20
CA GLN A 96 -8.86 -15.55 -3.91
C GLN A 96 -8.36 -16.64 -2.96
N VAL A 97 -7.68 -16.25 -1.88
CA VAL A 97 -7.12 -17.16 -0.89
C VAL A 97 -7.72 -16.87 0.49
N PHE A 98 -8.45 -17.85 1.02
CA PHE A 98 -9.01 -17.78 2.37
C PHE A 98 -7.91 -17.82 3.42
N GLY A 99 -8.00 -16.94 4.41
CA GLY A 99 -6.98 -16.74 5.44
C GLY A 99 -5.74 -15.95 5.00
N ALA A 100 -5.68 -15.48 3.74
CA ALA A 100 -4.66 -14.52 3.34
C ALA A 100 -4.97 -13.15 3.94
N ASN A 101 -4.00 -12.59 4.67
CA ASN A 101 -4.08 -11.29 5.33
C ASN A 101 -2.66 -10.76 5.57
N TRP A 102 -2.55 -9.61 6.23
CA TRP A 102 -1.25 -8.96 6.45
C TRP A 102 -0.27 -9.79 7.31
N ARG A 103 -0.77 -10.72 8.16
CA ARG A 103 0.07 -11.64 8.96
C ARG A 103 0.43 -12.94 8.22
N ASN A 104 -0.35 -13.30 7.21
CA ASN A 104 -0.17 -14.53 6.42
C ASN A 104 -0.32 -14.17 4.93
N PRO A 105 0.68 -13.52 4.32
CA PRO A 105 0.52 -12.88 3.01
C PRO A 105 0.23 -13.84 1.85
N GLU A 106 0.68 -15.08 1.95
CA GLU A 106 0.37 -16.12 0.96
C GLU A 106 -0.77 -17.06 1.41
N GLY A 107 -1.43 -16.76 2.54
CA GLY A 107 -2.48 -17.59 3.14
C GLY A 107 -2.00 -18.41 4.35
N PRO A 108 -2.83 -19.33 4.89
CA PRO A 108 -2.64 -19.96 6.21
C PRO A 108 -1.34 -20.74 6.42
N HIS A 109 -0.59 -21.01 5.35
CA HIS A 109 0.68 -21.73 5.38
C HIS A 109 1.90 -20.80 5.44
N SER A 110 1.67 -19.48 5.35
CA SER A 110 2.72 -18.45 5.31
C SER A 110 2.72 -17.65 6.61
N ASP A 111 3.83 -16.95 6.84
CA ASP A 111 4.01 -16.06 7.97
C ASP A 111 4.84 -14.82 7.57
N LEU A 112 5.36 -14.11 8.57
CA LEU A 112 6.15 -12.90 8.41
C LEU A 112 7.65 -13.12 8.69
N ASP A 113 8.14 -14.36 8.76
CA ASP A 113 9.53 -14.61 9.11
C ASP A 113 10.48 -13.93 8.10
N GLY A 114 11.41 -13.15 8.62
CA GLY A 114 12.32 -12.33 7.82
C GLY A 114 11.70 -11.16 7.04
N ARG A 115 10.41 -10.82 7.23
CA ARG A 115 9.69 -9.78 6.46
C ARG A 115 9.29 -8.55 7.28
N GLY A 116 10.00 -8.29 8.38
CA GLY A 116 9.67 -7.20 9.30
C GLY A 116 9.79 -5.80 8.68
N ASP A 117 10.73 -5.60 7.77
CA ASP A 117 11.02 -4.34 7.06
C ASP A 117 10.41 -4.28 5.64
N HIS A 118 9.74 -5.35 5.21
CA HIS A 118 8.96 -5.35 3.98
C HIS A 118 7.72 -4.45 4.14
N PRO A 119 7.21 -3.88 3.04
CA PRO A 119 5.94 -3.17 3.07
C PRO A 119 4.82 -4.10 3.52
N VAL A 120 3.97 -3.62 4.43
CA VAL A 120 2.76 -4.35 4.81
C VAL A 120 1.83 -4.47 3.60
N VAL A 121 1.24 -5.66 3.41
CA VAL A 121 0.33 -5.98 2.30
C VAL A 121 -1.02 -6.48 2.84
N HIS A 122 -2.00 -6.68 1.97
CA HIS A 122 -3.38 -7.05 2.35
C HIS A 122 -4.05 -6.06 3.31
N VAL A 123 -3.66 -4.79 3.19
CA VAL A 123 -4.29 -3.66 3.85
C VAL A 123 -5.16 -2.94 2.81
N SER A 124 -6.43 -2.70 3.16
CA SER A 124 -7.33 -1.91 2.34
C SER A 124 -7.02 -0.42 2.48
N TRP A 125 -7.68 0.41 1.68
CA TRP A 125 -7.62 1.87 1.86
C TRP A 125 -8.07 2.29 3.26
N PHE A 126 -9.09 1.63 3.83
CA PHE A 126 -9.58 1.93 5.18
C PHE A 126 -8.56 1.58 6.27
N ASP A 127 -7.85 0.46 6.10
CA ASP A 127 -6.78 0.06 7.02
C ASP A 127 -5.60 1.05 6.97
N ALA A 128 -5.25 1.51 5.77
CA ALA A 128 -4.21 2.50 5.58
C ALA A 128 -4.57 3.87 6.19
N VAL A 129 -5.84 4.30 6.08
CA VAL A 129 -6.34 5.51 6.76
C VAL A 129 -6.28 5.35 8.27
N ALA A 130 -6.78 4.23 8.82
CA ALA A 130 -6.75 3.99 10.26
C ALA A 130 -5.32 4.01 10.84
N PHE A 131 -4.37 3.38 10.13
CA PHE A 131 -2.95 3.47 10.48
C PHE A 131 -2.43 4.91 10.43
N ALA A 132 -2.73 5.64 9.34
CA ALA A 132 -2.26 7.00 9.15
C ALA A 132 -2.79 7.94 10.24
N GLU A 133 -4.06 7.82 10.63
CA GLU A 133 -4.65 8.58 11.73
C GLU A 133 -4.02 8.22 13.08
N TRP A 134 -3.74 6.94 13.33
CA TRP A 134 -3.09 6.50 14.57
C TRP A 134 -1.68 7.09 14.74
N VAL A 135 -0.92 7.23 13.66
CA VAL A 135 0.40 7.90 13.69
C VAL A 135 0.29 9.43 13.70
N GLY A 136 -0.92 10.00 13.71
CA GLY A 136 -1.15 11.44 13.66
C GLY A 136 -0.91 12.07 12.29
N GLY A 137 -0.91 11.25 11.23
CA GLY A 137 -0.73 11.66 9.85
C GLY A 137 -1.99 11.50 9.00
N ARG A 138 -1.80 11.34 7.69
CA ARG A 138 -2.84 11.08 6.69
C ARG A 138 -2.22 10.39 5.48
N LEU A 139 -3.06 9.84 4.60
CA LEU A 139 -2.60 9.44 3.27
C LEU A 139 -2.20 10.69 2.44
N PRO A 140 -1.17 10.57 1.57
CA PRO A 140 -0.86 11.62 0.62
C PRO A 140 -2.00 11.77 -0.40
N THR A 141 -2.19 12.99 -0.89
CA THR A 141 -2.93 13.16 -2.14
C THR A 141 -2.13 12.57 -3.31
N GLU A 142 -2.79 12.25 -4.42
CA GLU A 142 -2.11 11.78 -5.64
C GLU A 142 -1.02 12.76 -6.09
N ALA A 143 -1.29 14.06 -6.03
CA ALA A 143 -0.34 15.10 -6.40
C ALA A 143 0.89 15.15 -5.48
N GLU A 144 0.71 15.03 -4.16
CA GLU A 144 1.83 14.93 -3.22
C GLU A 144 2.66 13.68 -3.46
N TRP A 145 2.00 12.54 -3.71
CA TRP A 145 2.66 11.27 -3.99
C TRP A 145 3.51 11.35 -5.27
N GLU A 146 2.95 11.86 -6.37
CA GLU A 146 3.68 12.01 -7.63
C GLU A 146 4.81 13.05 -7.52
N PHE A 147 4.58 14.17 -6.81
CA PHE A 147 5.61 15.19 -6.57
C PHE A 147 6.85 14.59 -5.92
N VAL A 148 6.68 13.74 -4.91
CA VAL A 148 7.80 13.08 -4.22
C VAL A 148 8.42 12.01 -5.10
N ALA A 149 7.60 11.20 -5.79
CA ALA A 149 8.08 10.13 -6.66
C ALA A 149 8.95 10.65 -7.82
N ARG A 150 8.70 11.89 -8.28
CA ARG A 150 9.52 12.56 -9.30
C ARG A 150 10.87 13.06 -8.77
N GLY A 151 11.03 13.23 -7.46
CA GLY A 151 12.32 13.58 -6.86
C GLY A 151 12.95 14.90 -7.34
N GLY A 152 12.12 15.86 -7.79
CA GLY A 152 12.59 17.17 -8.29
C GLY A 152 12.82 17.27 -9.80
N LEU A 153 12.36 16.30 -10.59
CA LEU A 153 12.30 16.34 -12.06
C LEU A 153 11.13 17.19 -12.60
#